data_AF-A0A5N7MWL0-F1
#
_entry.id   AF-A0A5N7MWL0-F1
#
_cell.length_a   1.000
_cell.length_b   1.000
_cell.length_c   1.000
_cell.angle_alpha   90.00
_cell.angle_beta   90.00
_cell.angle_gamma   90.00
#
_symmetry.space_group_name_H-M   'P 1'
#
loop_
_entity.id
_entity.type
_entity.pdbx_description
1 polymer ?
#
loop_
_entity_poly.entity_id
_entity_poly.type
_entity_poly.pdbx_seq_one_letter_code
_entity_poly.pdbx_strand_id
1 'polypeptide(L)'
;MTYLICLDALHAAYRDLEQARIERREAAHALATIRETLDQVLELAYQQQSFGPLTNLFDEEEAVLAGYEQSVAKVRELEGRWSAVSLALAYEKERTMAGQLPSSGAEGVIHLPWK
;
A
#
# COMPACT_ATOMS: atom_id res chain seq x y z
N MET A 1 -13.16 24.42 -5.88
CA MET A 1 -13.46 23.44 -4.82
C MET A 1 -12.67 22.13 -4.95
N THR A 2 -12.08 21.80 -6.10
CA THR A 2 -11.31 20.55 -6.33
C THR A 2 -9.99 20.44 -5.54
N TYR A 3 -9.25 21.54 -5.38
CA TYR A 3 -7.95 21.55 -4.69
C TYR A 3 -7.99 21.01 -3.24
N LEU A 4 -9.04 21.34 -2.47
CA LEU A 4 -9.23 20.84 -1.10
C LEU A 4 -9.51 19.32 -1.08
N ILE A 5 -10.28 18.84 -2.05
CA ILE A 5 -10.62 17.42 -2.20
C ILE A 5 -9.35 16.60 -2.51
N CYS A 6 -8.48 17.10 -3.39
CA CYS A 6 -7.21 16.43 -3.70
C CYS A 6 -6.22 16.43 -2.53
N LEU A 7 -6.22 17.48 -1.70
CA LEU A 7 -5.39 17.52 -0.49
C LEU A 7 -5.86 16.50 0.57
N ASP A 8 -7.17 16.39 0.78
CA ASP A 8 -7.73 15.39 1.71
C ASP A 8 -7.48 13.97 1.21
N ALA A 9 -7.64 13.73 -0.08
CA ALA A 9 -7.32 12.44 -0.72
C ALA A 9 -5.83 12.09 -0.58
N LEU A 10 -4.93 13.08 -0.67
CA LEU A 10 -3.50 12.88 -0.49
C LEU A 10 -3.15 12.48 0.95
N HIS A 11 -3.73 13.18 1.94
CA HIS A 11 -3.53 12.85 3.35
C HIS A 11 -4.06 11.45 3.68
N ALA A 12 -5.24 11.08 3.16
CA ALA A 12 -5.80 9.75 3.34
C ALA A 12 -4.90 8.68 2.72
N ALA A 13 -4.45 8.87 1.47
CA ALA A 13 -3.55 7.92 0.80
C ALA A 13 -2.21 7.77 1.53
N TYR A 14 -1.65 8.86 2.06
CA TYR A 14 -0.42 8.80 2.85
C TYR A 14 -0.60 8.06 4.18
N ARG A 15 -1.73 8.29 4.88
CA ARG A 15 -2.05 7.57 6.12
C ARG A 15 -2.18 6.07 5.89
N ASP A 16 -2.92 5.67 4.85
CA ASP A 16 -3.10 4.27 4.50
C ASP A 16 -1.75 3.60 4.18
N LEU A 17 -0.88 4.30 3.44
CA LEU A 17 0.46 3.83 3.11
C LEU A 17 1.32 3.63 4.37
N GLU A 18 1.31 4.60 5.29
CA GLU A 18 2.12 4.49 6.52
C GLU A 18 1.63 3.36 7.42
N GLN A 19 0.31 3.18 7.52
CA GLN A 19 -0.26 2.04 8.23
C GLN A 19 0.17 0.70 7.62
N ALA A 20 0.12 0.57 6.30
CA ALA A 20 0.58 -0.65 5.63
C ALA A 20 2.09 -0.90 5.80
N ARG A 21 2.91 0.16 5.92
CA ARG A 21 4.35 0.03 6.21
C ARG A 21 4.60 -0.48 7.61
N ILE A 22 3.80 -0.06 8.59
CA ILE A 22 3.86 -0.58 9.96
C ILE A 22 3.50 -2.06 9.97
N GLU A 23 2.36 -2.44 9.37
CA GLU A 23 1.93 -3.83 9.24
C GLU A 23 2.99 -4.70 8.56
N ARG A 24 3.63 -4.20 7.49
CA ARG A 24 4.74 -4.92 6.82
C ARG A 24 5.94 -5.12 7.72
N ARG A 25 6.29 -4.14 8.57
CA ARG A 25 7.41 -4.27 9.53
C ARG A 25 7.08 -5.30 10.61
N GLU A 26 5.84 -5.31 11.11
CA GLU A 26 5.37 -6.31 12.07
C GLU A 26 5.42 -7.73 11.47
N ALA A 27 4.93 -7.90 10.24
CA ALA A 27 5.00 -9.18 9.52
C ALA A 27 6.47 -9.62 9.27
N ALA A 28 7.35 -8.69 8.90
CA ALA A 28 8.77 -8.98 8.73
C ALA A 28 9.43 -9.43 10.05
N HIS A 29 9.08 -8.78 11.16
CA HIS A 29 9.57 -9.16 12.48
C HIS A 29 9.08 -10.56 12.87
N ALA A 30 7.78 -10.86 12.70
CA ALA A 30 7.22 -12.17 12.99
C ALA A 30 7.93 -13.28 12.18
N LEU A 31 8.15 -13.04 10.88
CA LEU A 31 8.87 -13.97 10.01
C LEU A 31 10.31 -14.21 10.50
N ALA A 32 11.02 -13.15 10.90
CA ALA A 32 12.37 -13.28 11.43
C ALA A 32 12.39 -14.12 12.73
N THR A 33 11.44 -13.90 13.64
CA THR A 33 11.32 -14.66 14.89
C THR A 33 11.07 -16.14 14.65
N ILE A 34 10.18 -16.49 13.71
CA ILE A 34 9.91 -17.90 13.39
C ILE A 34 11.14 -18.57 12.76
N ARG A 35 11.85 -17.87 11.87
CA ARG A 35 13.08 -18.40 11.26
C ARG A 35 14.19 -18.63 12.29
N GLU A 36 14.37 -17.70 13.21
CA GLU A 36 15.31 -17.88 14.34
C GLU A 36 14.92 -19.08 15.21
N THR A 37 13.61 -19.27 15.45
CA THR A 37 13.10 -20.45 16.19
C THR A 37 13.36 -21.74 15.42
N LEU A 38 13.11 -21.76 14.11
CA LEU A 38 13.41 -22.90 13.23
C LEU A 38 14.89 -23.27 13.26
N ASP A 39 15.80 -22.29 13.19
CA ASP A 39 17.24 -22.53 13.26
C ASP A 39 17.64 -23.21 14.58
N GLN A 40 17.09 -22.75 15.70
CA GLN A 40 17.34 -23.34 17.02
C GLN A 40 16.78 -24.77 17.15
N VAL A 41 15.55 -24.99 16.66
CA VAL A 41 14.89 -26.31 16.74
C VAL A 41 15.54 -27.30 15.78
N LEU A 42 16.02 -26.86 14.62
CA LEU A 42 16.73 -27.68 13.65
C LEU A 42 18.06 -28.19 14.23
N GLU A 43 18.82 -27.32 14.88
CA GLU A 43 20.05 -27.70 15.58
C GLU A 43 19.78 -28.76 16.67
N LEU A 44 18.73 -28.56 17.47
CA LEU A 44 18.32 -29.52 18.50
C LEU A 44 17.84 -30.86 17.91
N ALA A 45 17.03 -30.79 16.86
CA ALA A 45 16.51 -31.96 16.14
C ALA A 45 17.66 -32.80 15.57
N TYR A 46 18.70 -32.14 15.05
CA TYR A 46 19.91 -32.80 14.56
C TYR A 46 20.64 -33.53 15.68
N GLN A 47 20.85 -32.88 16.84
CA GLN A 47 21.50 -33.48 18.00
C GLN A 47 20.72 -34.68 18.56
N GLN A 48 19.39 -34.62 18.53
CA GLN A 48 18.51 -35.67 19.05
C GLN A 48 18.10 -36.72 18.00
N GLN A 49 18.48 -36.53 16.73
CA GLN A 49 18.03 -37.32 15.58
C GLN A 49 16.49 -37.44 15.50
N SER A 50 15.78 -36.37 15.84
CA SER A 50 14.31 -36.33 15.89
C SER A 50 13.78 -35.07 15.21
N PHE A 51 13.16 -35.24 14.05
CA PHE A 51 12.71 -34.13 13.19
C PHE A 51 11.18 -33.93 13.19
N GLY A 52 10.43 -34.78 13.89
CA GLY A 52 8.97 -34.69 13.97
C GLY A 52 8.42 -33.31 14.40
N PRO A 53 9.05 -32.59 15.35
CA PRO A 53 8.58 -31.26 15.76
C PRO A 53 8.73 -30.14 14.70
N LEU A 54 9.51 -30.35 13.64
CA LEU A 54 9.80 -29.30 12.65
C LEU A 54 8.65 -29.06 11.67
N THR A 55 7.83 -30.07 11.39
CA THR A 55 6.76 -29.96 10.37
C THR A 55 5.80 -28.81 10.70
N ASN A 56 5.32 -28.74 11.95
CA ASN A 56 4.40 -27.68 12.36
C ASN A 56 5.03 -26.28 12.30
N LEU A 57 6.34 -26.17 12.56
CA LEU A 57 7.05 -24.89 12.51
C LEU A 57 7.28 -24.43 11.07
N PHE A 58 7.48 -25.34 10.13
CA PHE A 58 7.53 -25.00 8.71
C PHE A 58 6.17 -24.53 8.19
N ASP A 59 5.09 -25.20 8.59
CA ASP A 59 3.73 -24.77 8.23
C ASP A 59 3.42 -23.36 8.78
N GLU A 60 3.88 -23.06 9.99
CA GLU A 60 3.77 -21.73 10.60
C GLU A 60 4.62 -20.67 9.87
N GLU A 61 5.85 -21.02 9.49
CA GLU A 61 6.72 -20.13 8.70
C GLU A 61 6.11 -19.81 7.34
N GLU A 62 5.55 -20.80 6.65
CA GLU A 62 4.92 -20.61 5.35
C GLU A 62 3.69 -19.69 5.46
N ALA A 63 2.87 -19.87 6.50
CA ALA A 63 1.73 -19.01 6.77
C ALA A 63 2.15 -17.55 7.04
N VAL A 64 3.20 -17.34 7.83
CA VAL A 64 3.72 -15.99 8.13
C VAL A 64 4.43 -15.38 6.93
N LEU A 65 5.13 -16.17 6.12
CA LEU A 65 5.73 -15.74 4.87
C LEU A 65 4.67 -15.24 3.89
N ALA A 66 3.57 -15.98 3.72
CA ALA A 66 2.45 -15.56 2.88
C ALA A 66 1.84 -14.23 3.37
N GLY A 67 1.68 -14.06 4.68
CA GLY A 67 1.23 -12.80 5.27
C GLY A 67 2.20 -11.63 5.03
N TYR A 68 3.51 -11.88 5.13
CA TYR A 68 4.54 -10.90 4.80
C TYR A 68 4.49 -10.51 3.31
N GLU A 69 4.39 -11.46 2.39
CA GLU A 69 4.29 -11.20 0.96
C GLU A 69 3.03 -10.38 0.61
N GLN A 70 1.90 -10.70 1.23
CA GLN A 70 0.66 -9.92 1.09
C GLN A 70 0.85 -8.47 1.58
N SER A 71 1.52 -8.28 2.72
CA SER A 71 1.81 -6.94 3.25
C SER A 71 2.74 -6.13 2.31
N VAL A 72 3.70 -6.79 1.67
CA VAL A 72 4.58 -6.18 0.66
C VAL A 72 3.77 -5.74 -0.57
N ALA A 73 2.86 -6.60 -1.06
CA ALA A 73 1.99 -6.26 -2.18
C ALA A 73 1.09 -5.06 -1.87
N LYS A 74 0.49 -5.04 -0.67
CA LYS A 74 -0.34 -3.92 -0.19
C LYS A 74 0.43 -2.61 -0.12
N VAL A 75 1.66 -2.62 0.37
CA VAL A 75 2.52 -1.42 0.38
C VAL A 75 2.75 -0.92 -1.04
N ARG A 76 3.11 -1.79 -1.99
CA ARG A 76 3.34 -1.39 -3.39
C ARG A 76 2.09 -0.77 -4.03
N GLU A 77 0.93 -1.36 -3.80
CA GLU A 77 -0.35 -0.83 -4.28
C GLU A 77 -0.61 0.59 -3.73
N LEU A 78 -0.44 0.77 -2.43
CA LEU A 78 -0.68 2.06 -1.77
C LEU A 78 0.36 3.12 -2.15
N GLU A 79 1.60 2.74 -2.40
CA GLU A 79 2.61 3.63 -2.98
C GLU A 79 2.20 4.12 -4.38
N GLY A 80 1.67 3.22 -5.21
CA GLY A 80 1.11 3.57 -6.52
C GLY A 80 -0.06 4.55 -6.40
N ARG A 81 -1.00 4.30 -5.49
CA ARG A 81 -2.14 5.19 -5.23
C ARG A 81 -1.68 6.57 -4.74
N TRP A 82 -0.78 6.61 -3.76
CA TRP A 82 -0.24 7.87 -3.23
C TRP A 82 0.51 8.67 -4.31
N SER A 83 1.29 8.01 -5.16
CA SER A 83 1.97 8.64 -6.31
C SER A 83 0.97 9.24 -7.30
N ALA A 84 -0.08 8.52 -7.66
CA ALA A 84 -1.11 8.99 -8.57
C ALA A 84 -1.86 10.22 -8.04
N VAL A 85 -2.24 10.22 -6.76
CA VAL A 85 -2.90 11.38 -6.12
C VAL A 85 -1.97 12.57 -6.02
N SER A 86 -0.68 12.35 -5.72
CA SER A 86 0.34 13.40 -5.68
C SER A 86 0.50 14.08 -7.05
N LEU A 87 0.53 13.28 -8.12
CA LEU A 87 0.62 13.78 -9.49
C LEU A 87 -0.62 14.58 -9.89
N ALA A 88 -1.82 14.08 -9.56
CA ALA A 88 -3.07 14.79 -9.83
C ALA A 88 -3.11 16.15 -9.12
N LEU A 89 -2.71 16.22 -7.84
CA LEU A 89 -2.64 17.46 -7.09
C LEU A 89 -1.61 18.45 -7.68
N ALA A 90 -0.45 17.95 -8.12
CA ALA A 90 0.56 18.78 -8.79
C ALA A 90 0.02 19.39 -10.09
N TYR A 91 -0.65 18.58 -10.90
CA TYR A 91 -1.30 19.02 -12.13
C TYR A 91 -2.38 20.07 -11.89
N GLU A 92 -3.22 19.91 -10.85
CA GLU A 92 -4.20 20.94 -10.47
C GLU A 92 -3.53 22.25 -10.03
N LYS A 93 -2.41 22.16 -9.30
CA LYS A 93 -1.61 23.33 -8.91
C LYS A 93 -1.07 24.08 -10.12
N GLU A 94 -0.51 23.37 -11.09
CA GLU A 94 0.02 23.97 -12.31
C GLU A 94 -1.07 24.69 -13.10
N ARG A 95 -2.27 24.07 -13.24
CA ARG A 95 -3.40 24.71 -13.94
C ARG A 95 -3.90 25.98 -13.25
N THR A 96 -4.01 25.93 -11.92
CA THR A 96 -4.44 27.10 -11.14
C THR A 96 -3.41 28.23 -11.20
N MET A 97 -2.11 27.92 -11.16
CA MET A 97 -1.03 28.90 -11.36
C MET A 97 -0.98 29.47 -12.78
N ALA A 98 -1.32 28.67 -13.80
CA ALA A 98 -1.41 29.11 -15.19
C ALA A 98 -2.68 29.93 -15.52
N GLY A 99 -3.52 30.25 -14.53
CA GLY A 99 -4.76 31.02 -14.72
C GLY A 99 -5.88 30.25 -15.42
N GLN A 100 -5.72 28.94 -15.64
CA GLN A 100 -6.73 28.07 -16.23
C GLN A 100 -7.66 27.59 -15.11
N LEU A 101 -8.69 28.39 -14.82
CA LEU A 101 -9.76 28.00 -13.90
C LEU A 101 -10.43 26.71 -14.38
N PRO A 102 -10.91 25.85 -13.47
CA PRO A 102 -11.70 24.70 -13.85
C PRO A 102 -12.93 25.21 -14.60
N SER A 103 -13.10 24.78 -15.85
CA SER A 103 -14.29 25.08 -16.64
C SER A 103 -15.47 24.44 -15.92
N SER A 104 -16.14 25.19 -15.05
CA SER A 104 -17.52 24.87 -14.70
C SER A 104 -18.28 24.93 -16.02
N GLY A 105 -18.95 23.83 -16.37
CA GLY A 105 -19.90 23.83 -17.48
C GLY A 105 -20.92 24.93 -17.23
N ALA A 106 -20.73 26.06 -17.91
CA ALA A 106 -21.77 27.04 -18.13
C ALA A 106 -22.26 26.74 -19.54
N GLU A 107 -23.38 26.00 -19.57
CA GLU A 107 -24.39 25.97 -20.62
C GLU A 107 -24.19 27.05 -21.69
N GLY A 108 -23.43 26.72 -22.72
CA GLY A 108 -23.53 27.38 -24.00
C GLY A 108 -24.83 26.91 -24.62
N VAL A 109 -25.92 27.64 -24.37
CA VAL A 109 -27.19 27.51 -25.10
C VAL A 109 -26.85 27.59 -26.59
N ILE A 110 -26.83 26.44 -27.26
CA ILE A 110 -26.76 26.38 -28.71
C ILE A 110 -28.13 26.83 -29.21
N HIS A 111 -28.27 28.13 -29.45
CA HIS A 111 -29.40 28.68 -30.17
C HIS A 111 -29.25 28.26 -31.64
N LEU A 112 -29.89 27.16 -32.03
CA LEU A 112 -30.06 26.78 -33.42
C LEU A 112 -31.21 27.62 -34.01
N PRO A 113 -30.98 28.50 -35.00
CA PRO A 113 -32.06 29.13 -35.71
C PRO A 113 -32.65 28.13 -36.71
N TRP A 114 -33.93 27.83 -36.55
CA TRP A 114 -34.73 27.19 -37.60
C TRP A 114 -34.87 28.15 -38.77
N LYS A 115 -34.39 27.75 -39.95
CA LYS A 115 -35.00 28.05 -41.25
C LYS A 115 -34.47 27.11 -42.33
#